data_AF-A0A3N5HV46-F1
#
_entry.id   AF-A0A3N5HV46-F1
#
_cell.length_a   1.000
_cell.length_b   1.000
_cell.length_c   1.000
_cell.angle_alpha   90.00
_cell.angle_beta   90.00
_cell.angle_gamma   90.00
#
_symmetry.space_group_name_H-M   'P 1'
#
loop_
_entity.id
_entity.type
_entity.pdbx_description
1 polymer ?
#
loop_
_entity_poly.entity_id
_entity_poly.type
_entity_poly.pdbx_seq_one_letter_code
_entity_poly.pdbx_strand_id
1 'polypeptide(L)'
;VNELRVDDRQTEEPVVATEFVATSLSSGGNGPEKPQGLEQILRDNACVKFHNGERGYIRCVVTPQSWKSDYMVVDDILKPGGKTFERASFVVEAHDPRVKPA
;
A
#
# COMPACT_ATOMS: atom_id res chain seq x y z
N VAL A 1 0.56 -2.52 0.51
CA VAL A 1 -0.61 -3.34 0.11
C VAL A 1 -0.20 -4.79 0.16
N ASN A 2 -0.93 -5.60 0.92
CA ASN A 2 -0.67 -7.03 1.05
C ASN A 2 -1.95 -7.82 0.75
N GLU A 3 -1.80 -8.97 0.10
CA GLU A 3 -2.85 -10.00 -0.01
C GLU A 3 -2.57 -11.11 1.00
N LEU A 4 -3.44 -11.21 2.00
CA LEU A 4 -3.27 -12.08 3.17
C LEU A 4 -3.90 -13.45 2.96
N ARG A 5 -3.26 -14.48 3.51
CA ARG A 5 -3.78 -15.84 3.67
C ARG A 5 -3.97 -16.16 5.15
N VAL A 6 -4.58 -17.30 5.46
CA VAL A 6 -4.61 -17.79 6.85
C VAL A 6 -3.19 -18.11 7.33
N ASP A 7 -2.38 -18.75 6.48
CA ASP A 7 -0.93 -18.85 6.66
C ASP A 7 -0.20 -18.29 5.41
N ASP A 8 0.35 -17.07 5.51
CA ASP A 8 1.05 -16.43 4.39
C ASP A 8 2.32 -17.16 3.92
N ARG A 9 2.81 -18.14 4.69
CA ARG A 9 3.91 -19.01 4.27
C ARG A 9 3.45 -20.09 3.29
N GLN A 10 2.14 -20.33 3.19
CA GLN A 10 1.54 -21.29 2.27
C GLN A 10 0.93 -20.55 1.07
N THR A 11 1.77 -20.16 0.09
CA THR A 11 1.37 -19.26 -1.01
C THR A 11 0.26 -19.79 -1.92
N GLU A 12 0.05 -21.11 -1.92
CA GLU A 12 -1.01 -21.79 -2.66
C GLU A 12 -2.39 -21.69 -1.97
N GLU A 13 -2.44 -21.32 -0.70
CA GLU A 13 -3.71 -21.07 -0.01
C GLU A 13 -4.45 -19.87 -0.61
N PRO A 14 -5.80 -19.87 -0.55
CA PRO A 14 -6.59 -18.76 -1.04
C PRO A 14 -6.32 -17.49 -0.25
N VAL A 15 -6.26 -16.35 -0.95
CA VAL A 15 -6.29 -15.03 -0.33
C VAL A 15 -7.62 -14.87 0.40
N VAL A 16 -7.56 -14.41 1.65
CA VAL A 16 -8.75 -14.20 2.50
C VAL A 16 -9.02 -12.73 2.81
N ALA A 17 -8.02 -11.86 2.66
CA ALA A 17 -8.15 -10.43 2.88
C ALA A 17 -7.09 -9.63 2.12
N THR A 18 -7.34 -8.32 1.96
CA THR A 18 -6.33 -7.34 1.54
C THR A 18 -6.04 -6.39 2.71
N GLU A 19 -4.77 -6.06 2.90
CA GLU A 19 -4.31 -5.08 3.89
C GLU A 19 -3.71 -3.85 3.20
N PHE A 20 -4.24 -2.67 3.56
CA PHE A 20 -3.72 -1.37 3.16
C PHE A 20 -2.87 -0.76 4.27
N VAL A 21 -1.58 -1.11 4.31
CA VAL A 21 -0.61 -0.48 5.21
C VAL A 21 -0.32 0.94 4.74
N ALA A 22 -0.62 1.94 5.56
CA ALA A 22 -0.31 3.34 5.29
C ALA A 22 1.13 3.67 5.68
N THR A 23 1.72 4.64 4.98
CA THR A 23 2.99 5.24 5.39
C THR A 23 2.79 6.18 6.59
N SER A 24 3.89 6.61 7.20
CA SER A 24 3.87 7.65 8.24
C SER A 24 3.70 9.06 7.64
N LEU A 25 3.10 9.96 8.40
CA LEU A 25 2.98 11.37 8.03
C LEU A 25 4.34 12.10 7.98
N SER A 26 5.26 11.83 8.93
CA SER A 26 6.53 12.58 9.02
C SER A 26 7.74 11.79 9.55
N SER A 27 7.54 10.63 10.18
CA SER A 27 8.63 9.82 10.73
C SER A 27 9.62 9.43 9.64
N GLY A 28 10.93 9.58 9.86
CA GLY A 28 11.96 9.16 8.91
C GLY A 28 12.29 10.14 7.77
N GLY A 29 11.76 11.37 7.80
CA GLY A 29 12.04 12.39 6.76
C GLY A 29 11.31 12.09 5.45
N ASN A 30 11.69 12.76 4.35
CA ASN A 30 10.99 12.63 3.05
C ASN A 30 10.88 11.17 2.57
N GLY A 31 11.89 10.36 2.86
CA GLY A 31 11.93 8.94 2.52
C GLY A 31 12.03 8.68 1.00
N PRO A 32 12.48 7.48 0.59
CA PRO A 32 12.59 7.15 -0.83
C PRO A 32 11.30 6.52 -1.37
N GLU A 33 11.01 6.71 -2.66
CA GLU A 33 9.94 5.96 -3.33
C GLU A 33 10.13 4.44 -3.19
N LYS A 34 11.37 3.97 -3.39
CA LYS A 34 11.78 2.57 -3.24
C LYS A 34 12.73 2.41 -2.06
N PRO A 35 12.30 1.83 -0.94
CA PRO A 35 13.16 1.56 0.20
C PRO A 35 14.32 0.62 -0.13
N GLN A 36 15.41 0.75 0.63
CA GLN A 36 16.54 -0.17 0.53
C GLN A 36 16.08 -1.60 0.83
N GLY A 37 16.48 -2.55 -0.02
CA GLY A 37 16.12 -3.96 0.14
C GLY A 37 14.73 -4.33 -0.35
N LEU A 38 13.99 -3.43 -1.01
CA LEU A 38 12.64 -3.69 -1.52
C LEU A 38 12.56 -4.98 -2.36
N GLU A 39 13.51 -5.21 -3.26
CA GLU A 39 13.55 -6.44 -4.08
C GLU A 39 13.63 -7.71 -3.23
N GLN A 40 14.39 -7.69 -2.14
CA GLN A 40 14.47 -8.83 -1.22
C GLN A 40 13.16 -9.04 -0.48
N ILE A 41 12.54 -7.96 0.01
CA ILE A 41 11.22 -8.00 0.66
C ILE A 41 10.18 -8.60 -0.27
N LEU A 42 10.13 -8.16 -1.53
CA LEU A 42 9.15 -8.66 -2.51
C LEU A 42 9.42 -10.13 -2.88
N ARG A 43 10.68 -10.56 -2.96
CA ARG A 43 11.04 -11.96 -3.18
C ARG A 43 10.63 -12.87 -2.02
N ASP A 44 10.85 -12.42 -0.79
CA ASP A 44 10.61 -13.24 0.41
C ASP A 44 9.13 -13.24 0.84
N ASN A 45 8.34 -12.26 0.39
CA ASN A 45 6.97 -12.05 0.83
C ASN A 45 6.01 -11.91 -0.37
N ALA A 46 5.56 -13.05 -0.91
CA ALA A 46 4.66 -13.11 -2.07
C ALA A 46 3.30 -12.37 -1.86
N CYS A 47 2.92 -12.14 -0.60
CA CYS A 47 1.74 -11.36 -0.22
C CYS A 47 1.88 -9.87 -0.56
N VAL A 48 3.10 -9.31 -0.57
CA VAL A 48 3.32 -7.87 -0.75
C VAL A 48 3.09 -7.47 -2.21
N LYS A 49 2.09 -6.62 -2.45
CA LYS A 49 1.74 -6.10 -3.79
C LYS A 49 2.21 -4.68 -4.04
N PHE A 50 2.42 -3.91 -2.98
CA PHE A 50 2.92 -2.54 -3.08
C PHE A 50 3.59 -2.11 -1.78
N HIS A 51 4.73 -1.44 -1.90
CA HIS A 51 5.50 -0.87 -0.81
C HIS A 51 6.11 0.46 -1.29
N ASN A 52 5.97 1.50 -0.47
CA ASN A 52 6.50 2.83 -0.75
C ASN A 52 7.06 3.45 0.53
N GLY A 53 8.19 4.13 0.41
CA GLY A 53 8.89 4.75 1.54
C GLY A 53 8.74 6.27 1.64
N GLU A 54 7.90 6.90 0.82
CA GLU A 54 7.61 8.33 0.93
C GLU A 54 6.64 8.60 2.08
N ARG A 55 6.44 9.86 2.43
CA ARG A 55 5.53 10.27 3.52
C ARG A 55 4.18 10.70 2.97
N GLY A 56 3.15 10.55 3.79
CA GLY A 56 1.79 10.88 3.38
C GLY A 56 0.74 10.08 4.13
N TYR A 57 -0.32 9.72 3.45
CA TYR A 57 -1.52 9.10 4.02
C TYR A 57 -2.27 8.27 2.97
N ILE A 58 -3.27 7.51 3.41
CA ILE A 58 -4.20 6.82 2.50
C ILE A 58 -5.54 7.54 2.47
N ARG A 59 -6.08 7.78 1.28
CA ARG A 59 -7.45 8.26 1.08
C ARG A 59 -8.31 7.08 0.64
N CYS A 60 -9.36 6.76 1.40
CA CYS A 60 -10.22 5.62 1.11
C CYS A 60 -11.60 6.07 0.65
N VAL A 61 -12.11 5.43 -0.40
CA VAL A 61 -13.51 5.51 -0.83
C VAL A 61 -14.11 4.11 -0.70
N VAL A 62 -15.07 3.97 0.21
CA VAL A 62 -15.68 2.68 0.53
C VAL A 62 -17.16 2.71 0.19
N THR A 63 -17.60 1.72 -0.57
CA THR A 63 -18.98 1.49 -0.98
C THR A 63 -19.34 0.02 -0.68
N PRO A 64 -20.62 -0.37 -0.75
CA PRO A 64 -20.99 -1.78 -0.64
C PRO A 64 -20.38 -2.66 -1.74
N GLN A 65 -19.99 -2.10 -2.88
CA GLN A 65 -19.44 -2.82 -4.03
C GLN A 65 -17.91 -2.86 -4.03
N SER A 66 -17.24 -1.91 -3.40
CA SER A 66 -15.79 -1.80 -3.45
C SER A 66 -15.19 -0.94 -2.35
N TRP A 67 -13.92 -1.20 -2.06
CA TRP A 67 -13.03 -0.34 -1.28
C TRP A 67 -11.87 0.09 -2.18
N LYS A 68 -11.79 1.38 -2.50
CA LYS A 68 -10.65 2.00 -3.20
C LYS A 68 -9.75 2.75 -2.21
N SER A 69 -8.43 2.58 -2.33
CA SER A 69 -7.41 3.24 -1.51
C SER A 69 -6.35 3.91 -2.38
N ASP A 70 -6.29 5.24 -2.30
CA ASP A 70 -5.28 6.06 -2.96
C ASP A 70 -4.13 6.33 -1.97
N TYR A 71 -2.91 5.98 -2.37
CA TYR A 71 -1.69 6.26 -1.62
C TYR A 71 -1.22 7.68 -1.95
N MET A 72 -1.57 8.62 -1.08
CA MET A 72 -1.21 10.03 -1.23
C MET A 72 0.16 10.27 -0.62
N VAL A 73 1.07 10.86 -1.38
CA VAL A 73 2.43 11.20 -0.94
C VAL A 73 2.66 12.70 -0.96
N VAL A 74 3.55 13.19 -0.10
CA VAL A 74 4.01 14.58 -0.05
C VAL A 74 5.51 14.61 -0.37
N ASP A 75 5.91 15.33 -1.40
CA ASP A 75 7.30 15.32 -1.92
C ASP A 75 8.35 15.88 -0.95
N ASP A 76 7.99 16.91 -0.18
CA ASP A 76 8.87 17.52 0.82
C ASP A 76 8.09 17.82 2.10
N ILE A 77 8.35 17.03 3.15
CA ILE A 77 7.77 17.22 4.48
C ILE A 77 8.72 17.91 5.46
N LEU A 78 9.95 18.24 5.04
CA LEU A 78 10.93 18.91 5.88
C LEU A 78 10.65 20.42 6.00
N LYS A 79 9.76 20.96 5.17
CA LYS A 79 9.31 22.34 5.21
C LYS A 79 7.85 22.48 4.74
N PRO A 80 7.15 23.56 5.09
CA PRO A 80 5.82 23.84 4.56
C PRO A 80 5.82 23.99 3.02
N GLY A 81 4.69 23.61 2.39
CA GLY A 81 4.47 23.83 0.96
C GLY A 81 4.80 22.64 0.04
N GLY A 82 5.09 21.46 0.60
CA GLY A 82 5.21 20.23 -0.17
C GLY A 82 3.95 19.92 -0.97
N LYS A 83 4.12 19.33 -2.16
CA LYS A 83 3.04 18.95 -3.07
C LYS A 83 2.53 17.58 -2.71
N THR A 84 1.22 17.47 -2.57
CA THR A 84 0.55 16.17 -2.39
C THR A 84 0.11 15.62 -3.74
N PHE A 85 0.44 14.37 -4.04
CA PHE A 85 0.01 13.68 -5.25
C PHE A 85 -0.25 12.19 -4.98
N GLU A 86 -0.99 11.54 -5.88
CA GLU A 86 -1.26 10.11 -5.80
C GLU A 86 -0.07 9.32 -6.36
N ARG A 87 0.48 8.42 -5.55
CA ARG A 87 1.58 7.53 -5.95
C ARG A 87 1.07 6.25 -6.60
N ALA A 88 -0.02 5.71 -6.06
CA ALA A 88 -0.66 4.50 -6.55
C ALA A 88 -2.09 4.45 -6.03
N SER A 89 -2.95 3.73 -6.72
CA SER A 89 -4.30 3.46 -6.28
C SER A 89 -4.68 1.99 -6.49
N PHE A 90 -5.43 1.46 -5.54
CA PHE A 90 -5.82 0.05 -5.48
C PHE A 90 -7.27 -0.09 -5.08
N VAL A 91 -7.93 -1.14 -5.58
CA VAL A 91 -9.33 -1.45 -5.29
C VAL A 91 -9.48 -2.92 -4.93
N VAL A 92 -10.37 -3.18 -3.98
CA VAL A 92 -10.88 -4.52 -3.64
C VAL A 92 -12.38 -4.48 -3.87
N GLU A 93 -12.90 -5.48 -4.58
CA GLU A 93 -14.33 -5.58 -4.90
C GLU A 93 -15.05 -6.46 -3.87
N ALA A 94 -16.33 -6.21 -3.67
CA ALA A 94 -17.14 -7.06 -2.82
C ALA A 94 -17.06 -8.53 -3.29
N HIS A 95 -16.89 -9.44 -2.34
CA HIS A 95 -16.75 -10.89 -2.57
C HIS A 95 -15.47 -11.35 -3.28
N ASP A 96 -14.51 -10.45 -3.56
CA ASP A 96 -13.18 -10.81 -4.05
C ASP A 96 -12.12 -10.18 -3.13
N PRO A 97 -11.43 -10.96 -2.28
CA PRO A 97 -10.47 -10.42 -1.32
C PRO A 97 -9.15 -9.96 -1.96
N ARG A 98 -8.96 -10.17 -3.27
CA ARG A 98 -7.74 -9.81 -3.99
C ARG A 98 -7.73 -8.34 -4.39
N VAL A 99 -6.54 -7.77 -4.44
CA VAL A 99 -6.35 -6.37 -4.79
C VAL A 99 -6.13 -6.20 -6.28
N LYS A 100 -6.66 -5.12 -6.85
CA LYS A 100 -6.50 -4.74 -8.25
C LYS A 100 -6.01 -3.28 -8.34
N PRO A 101 -5.25 -2.90 -9.38
CA PRO A 101 -5.05 -1.48 -9.69
C PRO A 101 -6.38 -0.78 -9.93
N ALA A 102 -6.50 0.48 -9.50
CA ALA A 102 -7.75 1.25 -9.53
C ALA A 102 -7.70 2.50 -10.41
#